data_AF-A0A2W5L501-F1
#
_entry.id   AF-A0A2W5L501-F1
#
_cell.length_a   1.000
_cell.length_b   1.000
_cell.length_c   1.000
_cell.angle_alpha   90.00
_cell.angle_beta   90.00
_cell.angle_gamma   90.00
#
_symmetry.space_group_name_H-M   'P 1'
#
loop_
_entity.id
_entity.type
_entity.pdbx_description
1 polymer ?
#
loop_
_entity_poly.entity_id
_entity_poly.type
_entity_poly.pdbx_seq_one_letter_code
_entity_poly.pdbx_strand_id
1 'polypeptide(L)'
;MLWLQENWIIAVVGLVVAVILLWWLFGRKKPEEIETPLAPPAEPKKPLEAVKPDIVAAEPARFKPKEPAPAAVVTPSPAPPPAPTAIPEEPTVPADPAPATPAPSVPAPKAEAKPEPVAAVVPEEPAVPPPAPAPQAASDNLQLLKGVGPKMVALLNGLGITSFRQIADWSDADVAAIDAQLGAFKGRIGRDAIVDQAGYLARGDKAGFEAKYGALGGEL
;
A
#
# COMPACT_ATOMS: atom_id res chain seq x y z
N MET A 1 -1.91 -40.85 41.31
CA MET A 1 -1.46 -39.44 41.40
C MET A 1 -0.57 -38.97 40.24
N LEU A 2 -0.22 -39.80 39.25
CA LEU A 2 0.61 -39.40 38.11
C LEU A 2 -0.18 -38.84 36.90
N TRP A 3 -1.46 -39.18 36.74
CA TRP A 3 -2.28 -38.72 35.60
C TRP A 3 -2.48 -37.19 35.56
N LEU A 4 -2.55 -36.55 36.73
CA LEU A 4 -2.72 -35.09 36.82
C LEU A 4 -1.40 -34.33 36.53
N GLN A 5 -0.24 -34.96 36.70
CA GLN A 5 1.06 -34.32 36.42
C GLN A 5 1.41 -34.41 34.92
N GLU A 6 0.95 -35.47 34.24
CA GLU A 6 1.10 -35.65 32.77
C GLU A 6 0.13 -34.72 32.00
N ASN A 7 -1.13 -34.62 32.45
CA ASN A 7 -2.19 -33.92 31.72
C ASN A 7 -2.52 -32.52 32.26
N TRP A 8 -1.70 -31.96 33.15
CA TRP A 8 -1.93 -30.61 33.69
C TRP A 8 -1.95 -29.55 32.58
N ILE A 9 -1.19 -29.75 31.50
CA ILE A 9 -1.21 -28.88 30.32
C ILE A 9 -2.60 -28.88 29.68
N ILE A 10 -3.25 -30.04 29.56
CA ILE A 10 -4.61 -30.16 29.01
C ILE A 10 -5.62 -29.47 29.92
N ALA A 11 -5.45 -29.58 31.25
CA ALA A 11 -6.29 -28.90 32.22
C ALA A 11 -6.13 -27.36 32.15
N VAL A 12 -4.89 -26.87 32.01
CA VAL A 12 -4.59 -25.44 31.83
C VAL A 12 -5.14 -24.93 30.50
N VAL A 13 -4.94 -25.66 29.40
CA VAL A 13 -5.49 -25.32 28.09
C VAL A 13 -7.01 -25.30 28.12
N GLY A 14 -7.65 -26.29 28.75
CA GLY A 14 -9.10 -26.34 28.93
C GLY A 14 -9.62 -25.14 29.74
N LEU A 15 -8.91 -24.72 30.79
CA LEU A 15 -9.27 -23.55 31.59
C LEU A 15 -9.10 -22.25 30.80
N VAL A 16 -8.03 -22.10 30.03
CA VAL A 16 -7.81 -20.92 29.17
C VAL A 16 -8.89 -20.82 28.10
N VAL A 17 -9.24 -21.93 27.45
CA VAL A 17 -10.33 -21.97 26.45
C VAL A 17 -11.67 -21.62 27.11
N ALA A 18 -11.94 -22.12 28.32
CA ALA A 18 -13.16 -21.77 29.05
C ALA A 18 -13.23 -20.27 29.40
N VAL A 19 -12.10 -19.67 29.80
CA VAL A 19 -12.02 -18.23 30.07
C VAL A 19 -12.20 -17.40 28.79
N ILE A 20 -11.62 -17.83 27.66
CA ILE A 20 -11.80 -17.16 26.36
C ILE A 20 -13.26 -17.26 25.90
N LEU A 21 -13.89 -18.43 26.04
CA LEU A 21 -15.30 -18.61 25.71
C LEU A 21 -16.21 -17.77 26.62
N LEU A 22 -15.89 -17.69 27.91
CA LEU A 22 -16.60 -16.84 28.85
C LEU A 22 -16.42 -15.36 28.46
N TRP A 23 -15.20 -14.94 28.15
CA TRP A 23 -14.92 -13.58 27.69
C TRP A 23 -15.62 -13.25 26.36
N TRP A 24 -15.72 -14.20 25.43
CA TRP A 24 -16.46 -14.03 24.17
C TRP A 24 -17.98 -13.97 24.37
N LEU A 25 -18.51 -14.74 25.32
CA LEU A 25 -19.94 -14.74 25.66
C LEU A 25 -20.37 -13.42 26.31
N PHE A 26 -19.52 -12.86 27.19
CA PHE A 26 -19.80 -11.62 27.91
C PHE A 26 -19.26 -10.35 27.21
N GLY A 27 -18.33 -10.49 26.28
CA GLY A 27 -17.71 -9.41 25.51
C GLY A 27 -18.49 -8.98 24.26
N ARG A 28 -19.51 -9.76 23.84
CA ARG A 28 -20.50 -9.32 22.85
C ARG A 28 -21.48 -8.31 23.48
N LYS A 29 -20.99 -7.12 23.80
CA LYS A 29 -21.87 -5.97 24.05
C LYS A 29 -22.48 -5.55 22.70
N LYS A 30 -23.80 -5.59 22.63
CA LYS A 30 -24.61 -5.06 21.53
C LYS A 30 -24.33 -3.55 21.44
N PRO A 31 -24.17 -2.95 20.25
CA PRO A 31 -24.21 -1.50 20.13
C PRO A 31 -25.60 -1.07 20.59
N GLU A 32 -25.63 -0.45 21.78
CA GLU A 32 -26.84 0.11 22.36
C GLU A 32 -27.34 1.18 21.41
N GLU A 33 -28.56 0.92 20.99
CA GLU A 33 -29.40 1.66 20.07
C GLU A 33 -29.45 3.13 20.48
N ILE A 34 -29.20 3.99 19.49
CA ILE A 34 -29.25 5.43 19.58
C ILE A 34 -30.67 5.81 20.00
N GLU A 35 -30.88 6.06 21.30
CA GLU A 35 -32.05 6.78 21.76
C GLU A 35 -32.06 8.14 21.05
N THR A 36 -33.02 8.28 20.16
CA THR A 36 -33.39 9.52 19.50
C THR A 36 -33.95 10.46 20.57
N PRO A 37 -33.30 11.58 20.94
CA PRO A 37 -33.98 12.61 21.68
C PRO A 37 -34.93 13.30 20.71
N LEU A 38 -36.19 12.89 20.82
CA LEU A 38 -37.38 13.59 20.41
C LEU A 38 -37.15 15.11 20.34
N ALA A 39 -37.24 15.66 19.13
CA ALA A 39 -37.32 17.09 18.89
C ALA A 39 -38.50 17.70 19.68
N PRO A 40 -38.30 18.74 20.48
CA PRO A 40 -39.37 19.68 20.80
C PRO A 40 -39.54 20.71 19.67
N PRO A 41 -40.77 21.18 19.42
CA PRO A 41 -41.15 21.90 18.21
C PRO A 41 -40.60 23.32 18.16
N ALA A 42 -40.45 23.80 16.93
CA ALA A 42 -40.11 25.17 16.59
C ALA A 42 -41.04 26.20 17.27
N GLU A 43 -40.44 27.19 17.94
CA GLU A 43 -41.01 28.54 18.03
C GLU A 43 -39.99 29.56 17.48
N PRO A 44 -40.36 30.33 16.43
CA PRO A 44 -39.47 31.32 15.83
C PRO A 44 -39.59 32.66 16.57
N LYS A 45 -38.48 33.18 17.10
CA LYS A 45 -38.41 34.57 17.58
C LYS A 45 -37.19 35.30 17.00
N LYS A 46 -37.49 36.03 15.92
CA LYS A 46 -36.97 37.36 15.55
C LYS A 46 -35.50 37.47 15.07
N PRO A 47 -35.27 37.43 13.74
CA PRO A 47 -34.08 38.00 13.13
C PRO A 47 -34.33 39.49 12.87
N LEU A 48 -33.51 40.38 13.43
CA LEU A 48 -33.24 41.77 12.99
C LEU A 48 -32.67 42.56 14.19
N GLU A 49 -31.36 42.48 14.39
CA GLU A 49 -30.63 43.60 14.98
C GLU A 49 -29.48 43.96 14.04
N ALA A 50 -29.68 45.08 13.37
CA ALA A 50 -28.78 45.67 12.41
C ALA A 50 -27.57 46.24 13.14
N VAL A 51 -26.41 45.59 12.96
CA VAL A 51 -25.11 46.22 13.25
C VAL A 51 -24.87 47.26 12.17
N LYS A 52 -25.19 48.51 12.50
CA LYS A 52 -24.77 49.69 11.74
C LYS A 52 -23.25 49.86 11.91
N PRO A 53 -22.44 49.93 10.85
CA PRO A 53 -21.09 50.47 10.99
C PRO A 53 -21.17 52.00 11.06
N ASP A 54 -20.61 52.54 12.15
CA ASP A 54 -20.47 53.97 12.41
C ASP A 54 -19.51 54.57 11.36
N ILE A 55 -20.07 55.35 10.43
CA ILE A 55 -19.36 56.19 9.49
C ILE A 55 -19.29 57.58 10.14
N VAL A 56 -18.12 57.93 10.67
CA VAL A 56 -17.77 59.34 10.91
C VAL A 56 -16.71 59.75 9.91
N ALA A 57 -17.14 60.67 9.06
CA ALA A 57 -16.39 61.33 8.02
C ALA A 57 -15.21 62.16 8.56
N ALA A 58 -14.08 62.05 7.88
CA ALA A 58 -13.10 63.13 7.73
C ALA A 58 -12.42 62.98 6.36
N GLU A 59 -12.83 63.82 5.42
CA GLU A 59 -12.22 64.07 4.10
C GLU A 59 -11.44 65.41 4.20
N PRO A 60 -10.54 65.80 3.28
CA PRO A 60 -9.37 65.12 2.71
C PRO A 60 -8.07 65.95 2.89
N ALA A 61 -6.91 65.28 2.88
CA ALA A 61 -5.62 65.94 2.62
C ALA A 61 -4.77 65.12 1.62
N ARG A 62 -4.90 65.56 0.36
CA ARG A 62 -3.99 65.54 -0.80
C ARG A 62 -2.54 64.99 -0.63
N PHE A 63 -2.06 64.40 -1.75
CA PHE A 63 -0.69 63.95 -2.13
C PHE A 63 -0.28 62.55 -1.59
N LYS A 64 0.10 61.55 -2.41
CA LYS A 64 0.85 61.52 -3.68
C LYS A 64 0.73 60.11 -4.31
N PRO A 65 0.17 59.92 -5.52
CA PRO A 65 0.15 58.62 -6.20
C PRO A 65 1.55 58.25 -6.73
N LYS A 66 1.99 57.01 -6.49
CA LYS A 66 3.05 56.36 -7.28
C LYS A 66 2.39 55.34 -8.18
N GLU A 67 1.96 55.80 -9.35
CA GLU A 67 1.57 54.96 -10.46
C GLU A 67 2.79 54.78 -11.40
N PRO A 68 2.94 53.62 -12.05
CA PRO A 68 4.16 53.21 -12.74
C PRO A 68 4.24 53.81 -14.14
N ALA A 69 5.45 53.83 -14.69
CA ALA A 69 5.62 54.06 -16.11
C ALA A 69 6.71 53.13 -16.68
N PRO A 70 6.56 52.73 -17.96
CA PRO A 70 7.10 51.51 -18.53
C PRO A 70 8.22 51.79 -19.55
N ALA A 71 8.66 50.72 -20.20
CA ALA A 71 9.33 50.68 -21.50
C ALA A 71 10.84 50.97 -21.55
N ALA A 72 11.59 49.87 -21.69
CA ALA A 72 12.52 49.74 -22.80
C ALA A 72 12.45 48.30 -23.32
N VAL A 73 11.71 48.10 -24.41
CA VAL A 73 11.74 46.89 -25.23
C VAL A 73 12.94 47.03 -26.15
N VAL A 74 13.88 46.09 -26.09
CA VAL A 74 14.71 45.72 -27.24
C VAL A 74 14.94 44.21 -27.21
N THR A 75 14.27 43.50 -28.10
CA THR A 75 14.70 42.19 -28.60
C THR A 75 15.15 42.37 -30.04
N PRO A 76 16.27 41.75 -30.44
CA PRO A 76 16.18 40.84 -31.58
C PRO A 76 16.77 39.43 -31.27
N SER A 77 15.93 38.41 -31.52
CA SER A 77 16.14 37.07 -32.14
C SER A 77 17.57 36.62 -32.58
N PRO A 78 17.84 35.32 -32.90
CA PRO A 78 17.82 34.07 -32.12
C PRO A 78 19.11 33.19 -32.27
N ALA A 79 19.17 32.05 -31.54
CA ALA A 79 20.02 30.83 -31.66
C ALA A 79 21.40 30.78 -30.93
N PRO A 80 21.99 29.59 -30.65
CA PRO A 80 21.52 28.34 -30.02
C PRO A 80 22.25 28.07 -28.67
N PRO A 81 21.91 27.01 -27.89
CA PRO A 81 22.60 26.70 -26.63
C PRO A 81 24.03 26.18 -26.86
N PRO A 82 25.05 26.63 -26.09
CA PRO A 82 26.30 25.89 -26.01
C PRO A 82 26.07 24.60 -25.21
N ALA A 83 26.25 23.49 -25.92
CA ALA A 83 26.42 22.14 -25.42
C ALA A 83 27.50 22.04 -24.31
N PRO A 84 27.45 20.99 -23.47
CA PRO A 84 28.34 20.81 -22.33
C PRO A 84 29.79 20.59 -22.80
N THR A 85 30.70 21.44 -22.35
CA THR A 85 32.14 21.15 -22.36
C THR A 85 32.42 20.33 -21.09
N ALA A 86 32.46 19.01 -21.23
CA ALA A 86 33.62 18.22 -21.64
C ALA A 86 34.63 18.05 -20.51
N ILE A 87 34.78 16.78 -20.17
CA ILE A 87 35.81 16.14 -19.36
C ILE A 87 37.17 16.31 -20.05
N PRO A 88 38.20 16.72 -19.31
CA PRO A 88 39.58 16.26 -19.55
C PRO A 88 40.18 15.79 -18.19
N GLU A 89 40.93 14.71 -18.01
CA GLU A 89 41.78 13.90 -18.88
C GLU A 89 41.77 12.45 -18.39
N GLU A 90 41.75 11.56 -19.38
CA GLU A 90 42.11 10.16 -19.33
C GLU A 90 43.59 9.98 -18.95
N PRO A 91 43.95 8.96 -18.13
CA PRO A 91 45.36 8.62 -17.93
C PRO A 91 45.93 8.01 -19.21
N THR A 92 46.93 8.68 -19.75
CA THR A 92 47.80 8.20 -20.81
C THR A 92 48.52 6.91 -20.42
N VAL A 93 48.29 5.84 -21.18
CA VAL A 93 49.35 4.90 -21.58
C VAL A 93 49.16 4.59 -23.08
N PRO A 94 50.07 5.00 -23.98
CA PRO A 94 49.92 4.82 -25.42
C PRO A 94 50.64 3.57 -25.97
N ALA A 95 50.16 3.16 -27.17
CA ALA A 95 50.84 2.42 -28.25
C ALA A 95 51.04 0.89 -28.03
N ASP A 96 50.82 -0.03 -28.98
CA ASP A 96 50.58 0.00 -30.44
C ASP A 96 50.22 -1.46 -30.92
N PRO A 97 49.97 -1.79 -32.22
CA PRO A 97 48.84 -2.63 -32.63
C PRO A 97 49.24 -3.82 -33.55
N ALA A 98 48.20 -4.59 -33.95
CA ALA A 98 48.08 -5.38 -35.20
C ALA A 98 49.00 -6.62 -35.42
N PRO A 99 48.72 -7.49 -36.41
CA PRO A 99 47.46 -8.20 -36.68
C PRO A 99 47.70 -9.71 -37.00
N ALA A 100 46.68 -10.57 -36.88
CA ALA A 100 46.62 -11.81 -37.66
C ALA A 100 45.18 -12.29 -37.82
N THR A 101 44.65 -12.14 -39.03
CA THR A 101 43.59 -12.99 -39.62
C THR A 101 44.28 -13.78 -40.75
N PRO A 102 43.80 -14.97 -41.18
CA PRO A 102 42.57 -15.05 -41.96
C PRO A 102 41.64 -16.24 -41.66
N ALA A 103 40.38 -16.03 -42.07
CA ALA A 103 39.20 -16.90 -42.14
C ALA A 103 39.41 -18.13 -43.09
N PRO A 104 38.38 -18.91 -43.52
CA PRO A 104 36.93 -18.85 -43.24
C PRO A 104 36.22 -20.23 -43.08
N SER A 105 34.95 -20.24 -42.64
CA SER A 105 33.88 -20.93 -43.39
C SER A 105 32.51 -20.58 -42.81
N VAL A 106 31.71 -19.90 -43.62
CA VAL A 106 30.24 -19.89 -43.54
C VAL A 106 29.78 -20.52 -44.86
N PRO A 107 28.64 -21.22 -44.90
CA PRO A 107 27.48 -20.51 -45.42
C PRO A 107 26.17 -20.86 -44.70
N ALA A 108 25.34 -19.82 -44.51
CA ALA A 108 23.90 -19.93 -44.33
C ALA A 108 23.21 -20.24 -45.68
N PRO A 109 21.97 -20.75 -45.66
CA PRO A 109 20.86 -19.89 -46.10
C PRO A 109 19.61 -20.07 -45.20
N LYS A 110 19.05 -19.00 -44.63
CA LYS A 110 17.92 -18.19 -45.14
C LYS A 110 16.56 -18.91 -45.13
N ALA A 111 15.66 -18.50 -44.24
CA ALA A 111 14.32 -17.97 -44.57
C ALA A 111 13.43 -17.88 -43.31
N GLU A 112 12.80 -16.72 -43.12
CA GLU A 112 11.73 -16.46 -42.17
C GLU A 112 10.47 -17.29 -42.51
N ALA A 113 9.80 -17.84 -41.49
CA ALA A 113 8.34 -18.07 -41.48
C ALA A 113 7.86 -18.40 -40.06
N LYS A 114 7.03 -17.52 -39.47
CA LYS A 114 6.06 -17.88 -38.41
C LYS A 114 4.81 -18.44 -39.13
N PRO A 115 4.23 -19.58 -38.71
CA PRO A 115 3.11 -19.60 -37.75
C PRO A 115 3.14 -20.74 -36.72
N GLU A 116 2.33 -20.59 -35.67
CA GLU A 116 1.99 -21.57 -34.61
C GLU A 116 1.19 -22.79 -35.17
N PRO A 117 0.52 -23.62 -34.35
CA PRO A 117 0.98 -24.65 -33.39
C PRO A 117 0.39 -26.04 -33.74
N VAL A 118 1.04 -27.18 -33.44
CA VAL A 118 0.30 -28.47 -33.40
C VAL A 118 0.85 -29.43 -32.36
N ALA A 119 -0.10 -30.08 -31.69
CA ALA A 119 0.02 -31.04 -30.62
C ALA A 119 0.85 -32.28 -30.95
N ALA A 120 1.53 -32.81 -29.95
CA ALA A 120 1.88 -34.22 -29.85
C ALA A 120 1.22 -34.80 -28.58
N VAL A 121 0.45 -35.86 -28.78
CA VAL A 121 -0.49 -36.51 -27.88
C VAL A 121 0.13 -37.82 -27.35
N VAL A 122 0.18 -37.95 -26.01
CA VAL A 122 -0.18 -39.10 -25.10
C VAL A 122 0.42 -40.51 -25.37
N PRO A 123 0.81 -41.29 -24.33
CA PRO A 123 -0.08 -42.33 -23.79
C PRO A 123 -0.22 -42.37 -22.24
N GLU A 124 -1.42 -42.78 -21.81
CA GLU A 124 -1.99 -42.86 -20.45
C GLU A 124 -1.29 -43.80 -19.44
N GLU A 125 -1.31 -43.42 -18.16
CA GLU A 125 -1.41 -44.34 -17.00
C GLU A 125 -2.43 -43.72 -16.00
N PRO A 126 -3.38 -44.49 -15.43
CA PRO A 126 -4.55 -43.92 -14.76
C PRO A 126 -4.22 -43.50 -13.32
N ALA A 127 -3.94 -42.21 -13.13
CA ALA A 127 -3.83 -41.62 -11.80
C ALA A 127 -5.19 -41.03 -11.37
N VAL A 128 -5.77 -41.66 -10.36
CA VAL A 128 -6.87 -41.17 -9.51
C VAL A 128 -6.83 -39.64 -9.39
N PRO A 129 -7.94 -38.91 -9.65
CA PRO A 129 -7.93 -37.46 -9.47
C PRO A 129 -7.56 -37.18 -8.01
N PRO A 130 -6.60 -36.26 -7.74
CA PRO A 130 -6.38 -35.81 -6.37
C PRO A 130 -7.73 -35.30 -5.83
N PRO A 131 -8.06 -35.57 -4.56
CA PRO A 131 -9.27 -35.00 -3.97
C PRO A 131 -9.24 -33.50 -4.23
N ALA A 132 -10.33 -32.98 -4.80
CA ALA A 132 -10.49 -31.56 -5.03
C ALA A 132 -10.03 -30.82 -3.76
N PRO A 133 -9.13 -29.83 -3.86
CA PRO A 133 -8.74 -29.09 -2.68
C PRO A 133 -10.02 -28.59 -2.03
N ALA A 134 -10.26 -29.04 -0.79
CA ALA A 134 -11.24 -28.40 0.09
C ALA A 134 -11.02 -26.90 -0.04
N PRO A 135 -12.07 -26.07 -0.17
CA PRO A 135 -11.93 -24.65 -0.50
C PRO A 135 -10.83 -24.09 0.38
N GLN A 136 -9.66 -23.84 -0.24
CA GLN A 136 -8.57 -23.17 0.42
C GLN A 136 -9.22 -21.88 0.85
N ALA A 137 -9.37 -21.68 2.16
CA ALA A 137 -9.84 -20.41 2.69
C ALA A 137 -9.10 -19.34 1.90
N ALA A 138 -9.84 -18.54 1.14
CA ALA A 138 -9.26 -17.69 0.12
C ALA A 138 -8.17 -16.84 0.78
N SER A 139 -6.91 -17.16 0.49
CA SER A 139 -5.79 -16.40 1.02
C SER A 139 -5.76 -15.10 0.24
N ASP A 140 -5.78 -14.00 0.96
CA ASP A 140 -5.76 -12.68 0.37
C ASP A 140 -4.37 -12.36 -0.18
N ASN A 141 -4.32 -11.49 -1.17
CA ASN A 141 -3.05 -10.99 -1.69
C ASN A 141 -2.46 -9.91 -0.76
N LEU A 142 -1.79 -10.34 0.32
CA LEU A 142 -1.16 -9.43 1.30
C LEU A 142 -0.16 -8.42 0.69
N GLN A 143 0.31 -8.64 -0.54
CA GLN A 143 1.21 -7.70 -1.24
C GLN A 143 0.50 -6.41 -1.69
N LEU A 144 -0.84 -6.36 -1.66
CA LEU A 144 -1.60 -5.15 -1.94
C LEU A 144 -1.40 -4.05 -0.88
N LEU A 145 -0.98 -4.44 0.32
CA LEU A 145 -0.64 -3.53 1.41
C LEU A 145 0.67 -2.78 1.09
N LYS A 146 0.65 -1.45 1.14
CA LYS A 146 1.84 -0.61 0.99
C LYS A 146 2.84 -0.92 2.09
N GLY A 147 4.09 -1.13 1.69
CA GLY A 147 5.17 -1.52 2.61
C GLY A 147 5.27 -3.02 2.84
N VAL A 148 4.31 -3.83 2.36
CA VAL A 148 4.36 -5.30 2.41
C VAL A 148 4.95 -5.84 1.10
N GLY A 149 6.24 -6.19 1.15
CA GLY A 149 6.93 -6.84 0.03
C GLY A 149 6.88 -8.37 0.09
N PRO A 150 7.27 -9.08 -0.99
CA PRO A 150 7.20 -10.54 -1.08
C PRO A 150 7.85 -11.29 0.09
N LYS A 151 8.97 -10.77 0.61
CA LYS A 151 9.64 -11.36 1.79
C LYS A 151 8.83 -11.25 3.07
N MET A 152 8.13 -10.13 3.26
CA MET A 152 7.30 -9.95 4.45
C MET A 152 6.02 -10.78 4.35
N VAL A 153 5.45 -10.90 3.14
CA VAL A 153 4.36 -11.85 2.86
C VAL A 153 4.78 -13.27 3.20
N ALA A 154 5.96 -13.71 2.77
CA ALA A 154 6.46 -15.05 3.09
C ALA A 154 6.58 -15.29 4.61
N LEU A 155 7.05 -14.29 5.37
CA LEU A 155 7.12 -14.36 6.82
C LEU A 155 5.73 -14.42 7.46
N LEU A 156 4.81 -13.55 7.03
CA LEU A 156 3.42 -13.52 7.52
C LEU A 156 2.70 -14.84 7.23
N ASN A 157 2.82 -15.36 6.01
CA ASN A 157 2.28 -16.66 5.64
C ASN A 157 2.90 -17.78 6.48
N GLY A 158 4.20 -17.72 6.77
CA GLY A 158 4.89 -18.67 7.65
C GLY A 158 4.39 -18.63 9.10
N LEU A 159 3.86 -17.48 9.54
CA LEU A 159 3.19 -17.31 10.83
C LEU A 159 1.69 -17.67 10.79
N GLY A 160 1.18 -18.13 9.64
CA GLY A 160 -0.24 -18.45 9.46
C GLY A 160 -1.14 -17.22 9.27
N ILE A 161 -0.56 -16.09 8.89
CA ILE A 161 -1.28 -14.86 8.60
C ILE A 161 -1.47 -14.76 7.08
N THR A 162 -2.69 -15.01 6.61
CA THR A 162 -2.98 -15.13 5.17
C THR A 162 -4.15 -14.28 4.68
N SER A 163 -4.79 -13.49 5.54
CA SER A 163 -5.93 -12.63 5.17
C SER A 163 -5.79 -11.20 5.66
N PHE A 164 -6.36 -10.25 4.93
CA PHE A 164 -6.45 -8.84 5.34
C PHE A 164 -7.26 -8.72 6.62
N ARG A 165 -8.34 -9.50 6.75
CA ARG A 165 -9.19 -9.49 7.94
C ARG A 165 -8.40 -9.83 9.20
N GLN A 166 -7.56 -10.87 9.15
CA GLN A 166 -6.75 -11.28 10.30
C GLN A 166 -5.78 -10.18 10.74
N ILE A 167 -5.21 -9.44 9.79
CA ILE A 167 -4.32 -8.31 10.07
C ILE A 167 -5.11 -7.12 10.62
N ALA A 168 -6.29 -6.85 10.08
CA ALA A 168 -7.18 -5.77 10.52
C ALA A 168 -7.72 -5.99 11.95
N ASP A 169 -7.87 -7.25 12.36
CA ASP A 169 -8.37 -7.64 13.68
C ASP A 169 -7.26 -7.61 14.77
N TRP A 170 -6.01 -7.25 14.42
CA TRP A 170 -4.93 -7.16 15.40
C TRP A 170 -5.14 -6.03 16.42
N SER A 171 -4.98 -6.38 17.69
CA SER A 171 -4.77 -5.41 18.76
C SER A 171 -3.34 -4.89 18.79
N ASP A 172 -3.07 -3.83 19.55
CA ASP A 172 -1.70 -3.32 19.75
C ASP A 172 -0.76 -4.39 20.34
N ALA A 173 -1.30 -5.30 21.17
CA ALA A 173 -0.55 -6.41 21.72
C ALA A 173 -0.18 -7.44 20.64
N ASP A 174 -1.11 -7.74 19.73
CA ASP A 174 -0.85 -8.64 18.60
C ASP A 174 0.17 -8.01 17.65
N VAL A 175 0.03 -6.72 17.35
CA VAL A 175 1.02 -5.98 16.56
C VAL A 175 2.40 -6.11 17.19
N ALA A 176 2.55 -5.85 18.49
CA ALA A 176 3.84 -5.96 19.17
C ALA A 176 4.41 -7.39 19.14
N ALA A 177 3.55 -8.41 19.31
CA ALA A 177 3.96 -9.81 19.26
C ALA A 177 4.45 -10.22 17.87
N ILE A 178 3.66 -9.95 16.82
CA ILE A 178 4.01 -10.28 15.43
C ILE A 178 5.22 -9.46 14.97
N ASP A 179 5.27 -8.17 15.31
CA ASP A 179 6.38 -7.29 14.95
C ASP A 179 7.72 -7.77 15.53
N ALA A 180 7.70 -8.36 16.73
CA ALA A 180 8.89 -8.97 17.32
C ALA A 180 9.36 -10.22 16.55
N GLN A 181 8.48 -10.92 15.84
CA GLN A 181 8.79 -12.11 15.03
C GLN A 181 9.25 -11.76 13.61
N LEU A 182 9.06 -10.52 13.16
CA LEU A 182 9.37 -10.09 11.79
C LEU A 182 10.88 -9.85 11.51
N GLY A 183 11.74 -9.89 12.53
CA GLY A 183 13.19 -9.73 12.38
C GLY A 183 13.59 -8.42 11.71
N ALA A 184 14.11 -8.48 10.49
CA ALA A 184 14.55 -7.30 9.72
C ALA A 184 13.40 -6.33 9.35
N PHE A 185 12.15 -6.78 9.47
CA PHE A 185 10.96 -5.97 9.21
C PHE A 185 10.29 -5.45 10.49
N LYS A 186 10.96 -5.57 11.64
CA LYS A 186 10.47 -5.02 12.91
C LYS A 186 10.26 -3.50 12.82
N GLY A 187 9.16 -3.03 13.40
CA GLY A 187 8.65 -1.66 13.36
C GLY A 187 7.83 -1.32 12.11
N ARG A 188 7.79 -2.20 11.10
CA ARG A 188 7.11 -1.90 9.81
C ARG A 188 5.60 -1.88 9.94
N ILE A 189 5.03 -2.74 10.80
CA ILE A 189 3.58 -2.85 10.96
C ILE A 189 2.98 -1.51 11.38
N GLY A 190 3.58 -0.84 12.38
CA GLY A 190 3.16 0.48 12.83
C GLY A 190 3.57 1.60 11.88
N ARG A 191 4.83 1.62 11.43
CA ARG A 191 5.36 2.69 10.57
C ARG A 191 4.62 2.81 9.24
N ASP A 192 4.33 1.67 8.62
CA ASP A 192 3.63 1.63 7.35
C ASP A 192 2.09 1.58 7.56
N ALA A 193 1.59 1.67 8.79
CA ALA A 193 0.16 1.60 9.13
C ALA A 193 -0.55 0.37 8.53
N ILE A 194 0.10 -0.80 8.61
CA ILE A 194 -0.33 -2.03 7.91
C ILE A 194 -1.70 -2.50 8.39
N VAL A 195 -2.00 -2.36 9.68
CA VAL A 195 -3.31 -2.74 10.25
C VAL A 195 -4.44 -1.88 9.69
N ASP A 196 -4.23 -0.56 9.63
CA ASP A 196 -5.23 0.38 9.11
C ASP A 196 -5.50 0.13 7.61
N GLN A 197 -4.43 -0.06 6.83
CA GLN A 197 -4.51 -0.46 5.44
C GLN A 197 -5.29 -1.77 5.23
N ALA A 198 -4.97 -2.80 6.00
CA ALA A 198 -5.66 -4.09 5.95
C ALA A 198 -7.14 -3.95 6.28
N GLY A 199 -7.50 -3.02 7.18
CA GLY A 199 -8.89 -2.69 7.47
C GLY A 199 -9.68 -2.20 6.25
N TYR A 200 -9.08 -1.37 5.39
CA TYR A 200 -9.73 -0.95 4.15
C TYR A 200 -9.92 -2.13 3.18
N LEU A 201 -8.86 -2.91 2.97
CA LEU A 201 -8.91 -4.04 2.02
C LEU A 201 -9.85 -5.15 2.49
N ALA A 202 -9.88 -5.44 3.79
CA ALA A 202 -10.79 -6.41 4.39
C ALA A 202 -12.29 -6.04 4.23
N ARG A 203 -12.60 -4.75 4.08
CA ARG A 203 -13.96 -4.26 3.82
C ARG A 203 -14.27 -4.11 2.33
N GLY A 204 -13.32 -4.37 1.44
CA GLY A 204 -13.47 -4.09 0.01
C GLY A 204 -13.40 -2.59 -0.33
N ASP A 205 -12.97 -1.74 0.60
CA ASP A 205 -12.97 -0.29 0.43
C ASP A 205 -11.72 0.21 -0.30
N LYS A 206 -11.66 -0.11 -1.59
CA LYS A 206 -10.59 0.35 -2.49
C LYS A 206 -10.54 1.88 -2.57
N ALA A 207 -11.70 2.54 -2.61
CA ALA A 207 -11.77 3.99 -2.74
C ALA A 207 -11.17 4.70 -1.51
N GLY A 208 -11.53 4.26 -0.30
CA GLY A 208 -10.96 4.78 0.94
C GLY A 208 -9.47 4.50 1.08
N PHE A 209 -9.04 3.30 0.68
CA PHE A 209 -7.61 2.97 0.62
C PHE A 209 -6.86 3.92 -0.32
N GLU A 210 -7.34 4.10 -1.54
CA GLU A 210 -6.66 4.91 -2.55
C GLU A 210 -6.66 6.40 -2.23
N ALA A 211 -7.70 6.89 -1.55
CA ALA A 211 -7.75 8.26 -1.06
C ALA A 211 -6.67 8.56 0.00
N LYS A 212 -6.32 7.58 0.84
CA LYS A 212 -5.39 7.75 1.96
C LYS A 212 -3.95 7.31 1.65
N TYR A 213 -3.79 6.21 0.93
CA TYR A 213 -2.51 5.53 0.67
C TYR A 213 -2.07 5.54 -0.79
N GLY A 214 -2.90 6.07 -1.70
CA GLY A 214 -2.66 6.10 -3.14
C GLY A 214 -3.05 4.80 -3.84
N ALA A 215 -2.84 4.74 -5.16
CA ALA A 215 -3.31 3.65 -6.02
C ALA A 215 -2.93 2.25 -5.50
N LEU A 216 -3.89 1.33 -5.41
CA LEU A 216 -3.70 -0.02 -4.87
C LEU A 216 -2.72 -0.84 -5.72
N GLY A 217 -2.81 -0.71 -7.04
CA GLY A 217 -1.95 -1.42 -7.99
C GLY A 217 -2.37 -2.87 -8.26
N GLY A 218 -3.59 -3.26 -7.87
CA GLY A 218 -4.18 -4.58 -8.12
C GLY A 218 -5.68 -4.59 -7.86
N GLU A 219 -6.30 -5.74 -8.11
CA GLU A 219 -7.70 -6.04 -7.79
C GLU A 219 -7.81 -6.69 -6.39
N LEU A 220 -8.95 -6.45 -5.72
CA LEU A 220 -9.27 -6.95 -4.38
C LEU A 220 -9.90 -8.34 -4.43
#